data_AF-A0AAD6YW86-F1
#
_entry.id   AF-A0AAD6YW86-F1
#
_cell.length_a   1.000
_cell.length_b   1.000
_cell.length_c   1.000
_cell.angle_alpha   90.00
_cell.angle_beta   90.00
_cell.angle_gamma   90.00
#
_symmetry.space_group_name_H-M   'P 1'
#
loop_
_entity.id
_entity.type
_entity.pdbx_description
1 polymer ?
#
loop_
_entity_poly.entity_id
_entity_poly.type
_entity_poly.pdbx_seq_one_letter_code
_entity_poly.pdbx_strand_id
1 'polypeptide(L)'
;MAALWTKLIRRLECLQKLQGTYSPASIVALEAHDAPADELPENEPLFLPSVLLAATRETGCTKGLLEMELLMQEAQCRSSLIRLRNQLHIKSRYLNYKKLHVRHQGANTRARTIVHRNESKIRLHSEKYQATWGVMVAAKGRNKAKVGWRKLRKEDIRCMEDAEDLLRKEEKRKRAKQRRKRMDDELLSHGQQPTPWEDDEDDNNEGPEQQVGEARREVSWIWTAAGSSGTDAGLEDGKIL
;
A
#
# COMPACT_ATOMS: atom_id res chain seq x y z
N MET A 1 -7.88 -25.31 6.02
CA MET A 1 -6.67 -25.14 5.19
C MET A 1 -6.75 -25.97 3.90
N ALA A 2 -6.95 -27.30 3.94
CA ALA A 2 -7.01 -28.16 2.74
C ALA A 2 -8.06 -27.76 1.67
N ALA A 3 -9.24 -27.26 2.07
CA ALA A 3 -10.28 -26.82 1.14
C ALA A 3 -9.93 -25.53 0.36
N LEU A 4 -9.10 -24.66 0.92
CA LEU A 4 -8.65 -23.43 0.24
C LEU A 4 -7.53 -23.73 -0.75
N TRP A 5 -6.62 -24.62 -0.35
CA TRP A 5 -5.52 -25.13 -1.18
C TRP A 5 -6.02 -25.80 -2.46
N THR A 6 -6.96 -26.75 -2.34
CA THR A 6 -7.59 -27.41 -3.50
C THR A 6 -8.34 -26.44 -4.41
N LYS A 7 -8.97 -25.39 -3.85
CA LYS A 7 -9.64 -24.35 -4.64
C LYS A 7 -8.66 -23.48 -5.41
N LEU A 8 -7.48 -23.20 -4.85
CA LEU A 8 -6.43 -22.45 -5.53
C LEU A 8 -5.87 -23.24 -6.70
N ILE A 9 -5.52 -24.52 -6.47
CA ILE A 9 -4.98 -25.41 -7.52
C ILE A 9 -5.94 -25.50 -8.70
N ARG A 10 -7.25 -25.72 -8.46
CA ARG A 10 -8.24 -25.76 -9.54
C ARG A 10 -8.32 -24.45 -10.35
N ARG A 11 -8.05 -23.31 -9.71
CA ARG A 11 -8.01 -22.01 -10.40
C ARG A 11 -6.73 -21.85 -11.21
N LEU A 12 -5.60 -22.33 -10.71
CA LEU A 12 -4.33 -22.37 -11.43
C LEU A 12 -4.44 -23.25 -12.68
N GLU A 13 -4.95 -24.47 -12.54
CA GLU A 13 -5.17 -25.37 -13.68
C GLU A 13 -6.11 -24.76 -14.73
N CYS A 14 -7.17 -24.08 -14.30
CA CYS A 14 -8.08 -23.38 -15.20
C CYS A 14 -7.38 -22.23 -15.94
N LEU A 15 -6.54 -21.47 -15.23
CA LEU A 15 -5.73 -20.41 -15.82
C LEU A 15 -4.72 -20.98 -16.83
N GLN A 16 -4.01 -22.05 -16.49
CA GLN A 16 -3.04 -22.71 -17.37
C GLN A 16 -3.71 -23.22 -18.65
N LYS A 17 -4.92 -23.79 -18.57
CA LYS A 17 -5.71 -24.17 -19.77
C LYS A 17 -6.02 -22.97 -20.67
N LEU A 18 -6.39 -21.83 -20.07
CA LEU A 18 -6.60 -20.59 -20.82
C LEU A 18 -5.29 -20.06 -21.41
N GLN A 19 -4.19 -20.13 -20.67
CA GLN A 19 -2.86 -19.76 -21.17
C GLN A 19 -2.46 -20.62 -22.37
N GLY A 20 -2.73 -21.92 -22.38
CA GLY A 20 -2.45 -22.76 -23.55
C GLY A 20 -3.20 -22.32 -24.81
N THR A 21 -4.38 -21.70 -24.65
CA THR A 21 -5.20 -21.21 -25.76
C THR A 21 -4.77 -19.81 -26.22
N TYR A 22 -4.44 -18.90 -25.30
CA TYR A 22 -4.25 -17.47 -25.60
C TYR A 22 -2.80 -16.96 -25.44
N SER A 23 -1.99 -17.65 -24.65
CA SER A 23 -0.61 -17.29 -24.31
C SER A 23 0.27 -18.54 -24.12
N PRO A 24 0.46 -19.38 -25.16
CA PRO A 24 1.31 -20.56 -25.06
C PRO A 24 2.73 -20.26 -24.59
N ALA A 25 3.27 -19.06 -24.88
CA ALA A 25 4.57 -18.63 -24.35
C ALA A 25 4.65 -18.64 -22.81
N SER A 26 3.53 -18.42 -22.12
CA SER A 26 3.46 -18.49 -20.65
C SER A 26 3.68 -19.92 -20.14
N ILE A 27 3.16 -20.93 -20.85
CA ILE A 27 3.34 -22.34 -20.46
C ILE A 27 4.78 -22.77 -20.67
N VAL A 28 5.38 -22.41 -21.82
CA VAL A 28 6.80 -22.72 -22.09
C VAL A 28 7.71 -22.08 -21.03
N ALA A 29 7.42 -20.84 -20.63
CA ALA A 29 8.15 -20.18 -19.56
C ALA A 29 7.95 -20.85 -18.19
N LEU A 30 6.76 -21.39 -17.94
CA LEU A 30 6.45 -22.14 -16.72
C LEU A 30 7.19 -23.49 -16.69
N GLU A 31 7.20 -24.23 -17.79
CA GLU A 31 7.93 -25.50 -17.91
C GLU A 31 9.45 -25.30 -17.81
N ALA A 32 9.97 -24.19 -18.31
CA ALA A 32 11.38 -23.83 -18.16
C ALA A 32 11.73 -23.39 -16.74
N HIS A 33 10.75 -23.01 -15.92
CA HIS A 33 10.93 -22.65 -14.53
C HIS A 33 10.88 -23.92 -13.67
N ASP A 34 12.05 -24.50 -13.43
CA ASP A 34 12.23 -25.73 -12.64
C ASP A 34 11.91 -25.45 -11.15
N ALA A 35 10.63 -25.53 -10.79
CA ALA A 35 10.14 -25.33 -9.43
C ALA A 35 10.37 -26.61 -8.60
N PRO A 36 10.87 -26.51 -7.35
CA PRO A 36 10.99 -27.66 -6.47
C PRO A 36 9.62 -28.28 -6.18
N ALA A 37 9.53 -29.61 -6.19
CA ALA A 37 8.26 -30.36 -6.08
C ALA A 37 7.43 -30.13 -4.80
N ASP A 38 8.00 -29.43 -3.80
CA ASP A 38 7.37 -29.13 -2.51
C ASP A 38 6.97 -27.65 -2.37
N GLU A 39 6.94 -26.91 -3.48
CA GLU A 39 6.57 -25.50 -3.48
C GLU A 39 5.07 -25.31 -3.23
N LEU A 40 4.74 -24.35 -2.34
CA LEU A 40 3.36 -23.99 -2.07
C LEU A 40 2.73 -23.42 -3.35
N PRO A 41 1.47 -23.77 -3.69
CA PRO A 41 0.81 -23.25 -4.90
C PRO A 41 0.58 -21.73 -4.87
N GLU A 42 0.78 -21.08 -3.72
CA GLU A 42 0.74 -19.62 -3.59
C GLU A 42 1.99 -18.94 -4.17
N ASN A 43 3.10 -19.68 -4.32
CA ASN A 43 4.37 -19.19 -4.81
C ASN A 43 4.60 -19.49 -6.30
N GLU A 44 3.74 -20.31 -6.92
CA GLU A 44 3.88 -20.67 -8.32
C GLU A 44 3.75 -19.42 -9.23
N PRO A 45 4.77 -19.11 -10.04
CA PRO A 45 4.75 -17.95 -10.91
C PRO A 45 3.75 -18.12 -12.06
N LEU A 46 2.83 -17.18 -12.21
CA LEU A 46 1.77 -17.26 -13.24
C LEU A 46 2.23 -16.90 -14.67
N PHE A 47 3.44 -16.36 -14.85
CA PHE A 47 3.99 -15.90 -16.14
C PHE A 47 3.00 -15.14 -17.03
N LEU A 48 2.47 -14.03 -16.54
CA LEU A 48 1.60 -13.15 -17.32
C LEU A 48 2.37 -12.49 -18.49
N PRO A 49 1.67 -12.06 -19.57
CA PRO A 49 2.30 -11.45 -20.76
C PRO A 49 3.22 -10.25 -20.46
N SER A 50 2.95 -9.50 -19.40
CA SER A 50 3.77 -8.38 -18.92
C SER A 50 5.13 -8.79 -18.33
N VAL A 51 5.26 -10.03 -17.87
CA VAL A 51 6.48 -10.61 -17.28
C VAL A 51 7.35 -11.26 -18.36
N LEU A 52 6.74 -11.72 -19.45
CA LEU A 52 7.44 -12.35 -20.57
C LEU A 52 8.33 -11.35 -21.33
N LEU A 53 9.40 -11.87 -21.94
CA LEU A 53 10.27 -11.09 -22.82
C LEU A 53 9.47 -10.65 -24.06
N ALA A 54 9.79 -9.47 -24.60
CA ALA A 54 9.07 -8.93 -25.76
C ALA A 54 9.08 -9.90 -26.98
N ALA A 55 10.20 -10.58 -27.21
CA ALA A 55 10.36 -11.53 -28.33
C ALA A 55 9.47 -12.78 -28.21
N THR A 56 9.34 -13.34 -26.99
CA THR A 56 8.46 -14.50 -26.76
C THR A 56 6.99 -14.11 -26.74
N ARG A 57 6.68 -12.87 -26.34
CA ARG A 57 5.32 -12.33 -26.38
C ARG A 57 4.79 -12.13 -27.79
N GLU A 58 5.63 -11.66 -28.72
CA GLU A 58 5.22 -11.43 -30.12
C GLU A 58 4.94 -12.73 -30.88
N THR A 59 5.66 -13.80 -30.53
CA THR A 59 5.56 -15.11 -31.19
C THR A 59 4.49 -16.01 -30.56
N GLY A 60 4.27 -15.92 -29.24
CA GLY A 60 3.44 -16.87 -28.50
C GLY A 60 2.30 -16.28 -27.68
N CYS A 61 1.91 -15.01 -27.88
CA CYS A 61 0.69 -14.44 -27.29
C CYS A 61 -0.26 -13.90 -28.37
N THR A 62 -1.56 -14.05 -28.14
CA THR A 62 -2.57 -13.42 -29.00
C THR A 62 -2.42 -11.89 -29.02
N LYS A 63 -2.60 -11.29 -30.21
CA LYS A 63 -2.52 -9.84 -30.39
C LYS A 63 -3.50 -9.11 -29.45
N GLY A 64 -3.05 -8.02 -28.83
CA GLY A 64 -3.86 -7.20 -27.92
C GLY A 64 -3.97 -7.73 -26.48
N LEU A 65 -3.48 -8.94 -26.18
CA LEU A 65 -3.56 -9.50 -24.82
C LEU A 65 -2.82 -8.65 -23.77
N LEU A 66 -1.66 -8.10 -24.16
CA LEU A 66 -0.91 -7.18 -23.30
C LEU A 66 -1.68 -5.90 -22.97
N GLU A 67 -2.42 -5.36 -23.94
CA GLU A 67 -3.20 -4.14 -23.75
C GLU A 67 -4.35 -4.39 -22.77
N MET A 68 -5.04 -5.53 -22.91
CA MET A 68 -6.07 -5.95 -21.96
C MET A 68 -5.48 -6.15 -20.56
N GLU A 69 -4.31 -6.75 -20.46
CA GLU A 69 -3.62 -6.89 -19.18
C GLU A 69 -3.29 -5.53 -18.58
N LEU A 70 -2.74 -4.59 -19.35
CA LEU A 70 -2.43 -3.24 -18.89
C LEU A 70 -3.67 -2.49 -18.39
N LEU A 71 -4.80 -2.60 -19.09
CA LEU A 71 -6.08 -2.03 -18.65
C LEU A 71 -6.54 -2.65 -17.32
N MET A 72 -6.41 -3.98 -17.19
CA MET A 72 -6.70 -4.67 -15.93
C MET A 72 -5.78 -4.18 -14.81
N GLN A 73 -4.47 -4.05 -15.05
CA GLN A 73 -3.51 -3.55 -14.06
C GLN A 73 -3.83 -2.11 -13.65
N GLU A 74 -4.25 -1.28 -14.59
CA GLU A 74 -4.71 0.08 -14.32
C GLU A 74 -5.93 0.11 -13.39
N ALA A 75 -6.93 -0.74 -13.66
CA ALA A 75 -8.09 -0.91 -12.81
C ALA A 75 -7.71 -1.44 -11.42
N GLN A 76 -6.74 -2.35 -11.32
CA GLN A 76 -6.22 -2.84 -10.04
C GLN A 76 -5.48 -1.75 -9.25
N CYS A 77 -4.72 -0.88 -9.92
CA CYS A 77 -4.09 0.29 -9.31
C CYS A 77 -5.13 1.26 -8.74
N ARG A 78 -6.17 1.58 -9.53
CA ARG A 78 -7.29 2.42 -9.08
C ARG A 78 -7.99 1.81 -7.87
N SER A 79 -8.35 0.53 -7.95
CA SER A 79 -9.07 -0.16 -6.88
C SER A 79 -8.23 -0.27 -5.59
N SER A 80 -6.93 -0.58 -5.70
CA SER A 80 -6.04 -0.66 -4.54
C SER A 80 -5.84 0.70 -3.89
N LEU A 81 -5.73 1.78 -4.67
CA LEU A 81 -5.63 3.15 -4.13
C LEU A 81 -6.91 3.59 -3.40
N ILE A 82 -8.09 3.30 -3.97
CA ILE A 82 -9.38 3.57 -3.30
C ILE A 82 -9.48 2.80 -1.98
N ARG A 83 -9.13 1.50 -1.99
CA ARG A 83 -9.15 0.69 -0.76
C ARG A 83 -8.15 1.18 0.27
N LEU A 84 -6.96 1.61 -0.15
CA LEU A 84 -5.94 2.19 0.71
C LEU A 84 -6.46 3.45 1.41
N ARG A 85 -7.06 4.39 0.66
CA ARG A 85 -7.70 5.60 1.21
C ARG A 85 -8.78 5.25 2.22
N ASN A 86 -9.65 4.29 1.89
CA ASN A 86 -10.71 3.84 2.81
C ASN A 86 -10.12 3.27 4.11
N GLN A 87 -9.07 2.46 4.04
CA GLN A 87 -8.43 1.94 5.25
C GLN A 87 -7.75 3.04 6.07
N LEU A 88 -7.18 4.08 5.44
CA LEU A 88 -6.61 5.22 6.13
C LEU A 88 -7.67 6.08 6.83
N HIS A 89 -8.84 6.26 6.22
CA HIS A 89 -10.00 6.89 6.89
C HIS A 89 -10.45 6.08 8.11
N ILE A 90 -10.53 4.76 7.97
CA ILE A 90 -10.87 3.87 9.08
C ILE A 90 -9.82 3.97 10.20
N LYS A 91 -8.53 4.02 9.85
CA LYS A 91 -7.43 4.22 10.82
C LYS A 91 -7.64 5.50 11.63
N SER A 92 -7.85 6.63 10.96
CA SER A 92 -8.11 7.92 11.62
C SER A 92 -9.29 7.84 12.59
N ARG A 93 -10.40 7.22 12.18
CA ARG A 93 -11.55 7.01 13.07
C ARG A 93 -11.22 6.14 14.28
N TYR A 94 -10.44 5.08 14.11
CA TYR A 94 -10.02 4.24 15.24
C TYR A 94 -9.10 4.97 16.21
N LEU A 95 -8.20 5.81 15.72
CA LEU A 95 -7.33 6.64 16.57
C LEU A 95 -8.17 7.63 17.39
N ASN A 96 -9.10 8.34 16.74
CA ASN A 96 -10.02 9.26 17.43
C ASN A 96 -10.89 8.52 18.46
N TYR A 97 -11.41 7.35 18.10
CA TYR A 97 -12.18 6.53 19.03
C TYR A 97 -11.35 6.09 20.25
N LYS A 98 -10.10 5.63 20.02
CA LYS A 98 -9.17 5.25 21.09
C LYS A 98 -8.93 6.43 22.02
N LYS A 99 -8.64 7.62 21.46
CA LYS A 99 -8.38 8.84 22.22
C LYS A 99 -9.57 9.27 23.08
N LEU A 100 -10.78 9.25 22.53
CA LEU A 100 -11.98 9.78 23.20
C LEU A 100 -12.58 8.80 24.21
N HIS A 101 -12.56 7.49 23.93
CA HIS A 101 -13.41 6.52 24.64
C HIS A 101 -12.63 5.42 25.38
N VAL A 102 -11.33 5.27 25.16
CA VAL A 102 -10.57 4.16 25.74
C VAL A 102 -9.75 4.64 26.94
N ARG A 103 -10.21 4.32 28.17
CA ARG A 103 -9.52 4.69 29.42
C ARG A 103 -8.95 3.53 30.22
N HIS A 104 -9.48 2.32 30.03
CA HIS A 104 -9.11 1.12 30.79
C HIS A 104 -8.16 0.20 30.01
N GLN A 105 -7.29 -0.53 30.70
CA GLN A 105 -6.26 -1.40 30.11
C GLN A 105 -6.82 -2.42 29.11
N GLY A 106 -7.87 -3.16 29.48
CA GLY A 106 -8.47 -4.16 28.59
C GLY A 106 -9.09 -3.58 27.32
N ALA A 107 -9.65 -2.37 27.39
CA ALA A 107 -10.17 -1.66 26.23
C ALA A 107 -9.03 -1.15 25.32
N ASN A 108 -7.89 -0.75 25.91
CA ASN A 108 -6.70 -0.35 25.18
C ASN A 108 -6.12 -1.50 24.35
N THR A 109 -5.98 -2.70 24.94
CA THR A 109 -5.49 -3.88 24.21
C THR A 109 -6.41 -4.26 23.04
N ARG A 110 -7.73 -4.16 23.21
CA ARG A 110 -8.69 -4.41 22.12
C ARG A 110 -8.58 -3.36 21.02
N ALA A 111 -8.51 -2.08 21.38
CA ALA A 111 -8.35 -0.99 20.43
C ALA A 111 -7.04 -1.12 19.63
N ARG A 112 -5.93 -1.45 20.30
CA ARG A 112 -4.64 -1.75 19.66
C ARG A 112 -4.75 -2.90 18.65
N THR A 113 -5.39 -4.01 19.03
CA THR A 113 -5.61 -5.14 18.12
C THR A 113 -6.41 -4.73 16.87
N ILE A 114 -7.43 -3.88 17.02
CA ILE A 114 -8.24 -3.39 15.89
C ILE A 114 -7.41 -2.49 14.96
N VAL A 115 -6.63 -1.57 15.51
CA VAL A 115 -5.73 -0.70 14.74
C VAL A 115 -4.70 -1.54 13.99
N HIS A 116 -4.03 -2.48 14.66
CA HIS A 116 -3.04 -3.37 14.04
C HIS A 116 -3.62 -4.19 12.88
N ARG A 117 -4.85 -4.70 13.02
CA ARG A 117 -5.57 -5.40 11.93
C ARG A 117 -5.84 -4.47 10.74
N ASN A 118 -6.17 -3.21 10.99
CA ASN A 118 -6.37 -2.22 9.93
C ASN A 118 -5.03 -1.85 9.27
N GLU A 119 -3.94 -1.70 10.02
CA GLU A 119 -2.60 -1.47 9.48
C GLU A 119 -2.13 -2.61 8.59
N SER A 120 -2.43 -3.86 8.96
CA SER A 120 -2.18 -5.02 8.12
C SER A 120 -2.92 -4.92 6.77
N LYS A 121 -4.14 -4.37 6.75
CA LYS A 121 -4.90 -4.13 5.51
C LYS A 121 -4.34 -2.97 4.69
N ILE A 122 -3.87 -1.89 5.35
CA ILE A 122 -3.18 -0.77 4.69
C ILE A 122 -1.94 -1.30 3.97
N ARG A 123 -1.12 -2.10 4.66
CA ARG A 123 0.06 -2.74 4.10
C ARG A 123 -0.29 -3.59 2.88
N LEU A 124 -1.27 -4.48 3.00
CA LEU A 124 -1.73 -5.34 1.90
C LEU A 124 -2.14 -4.52 0.65
N HIS A 125 -2.90 -3.44 0.84
CA HIS A 125 -3.31 -2.60 -0.29
C HIS A 125 -2.16 -1.79 -0.89
N SER A 126 -1.20 -1.36 -0.06
CA SER A 126 0.00 -0.67 -0.53
C SER A 126 0.92 -1.59 -1.35
N GLU A 127 1.12 -2.83 -0.89
CA GLU A 127 1.91 -3.84 -1.60
C GLU A 127 1.24 -4.21 -2.93
N LYS A 128 -0.08 -4.39 -2.93
CA LYS A 128 -0.85 -4.62 -4.16
C LYS A 128 -0.69 -3.47 -5.17
N TYR A 129 -0.76 -2.22 -4.71
CA TYR A 129 -0.53 -1.06 -5.58
C TYR A 129 0.89 -1.06 -6.15
N GLN A 130 1.90 -1.32 -5.32
CA GLN A 130 3.29 -1.32 -5.75
C GLN A 130 3.60 -2.46 -6.72
N ALA A 131 3.05 -3.65 -6.51
CA ALA A 131 3.21 -4.80 -7.39
C ALA A 131 2.61 -4.50 -8.78
N THR A 132 1.37 -4.03 -8.82
CA THR A 132 0.67 -3.67 -10.08
C THR A 132 1.36 -2.51 -10.80
N TRP A 133 1.83 -1.51 -10.06
CA TRP A 133 2.66 -0.43 -10.60
C TRP A 133 3.98 -0.94 -11.20
N GLY A 134 4.66 -1.88 -10.53
CA GLY A 134 5.88 -2.52 -11.02
C GLY A 134 5.66 -3.26 -12.33
N VAL A 135 4.55 -4.00 -12.45
CA VAL A 135 4.15 -4.68 -13.69
C VAL A 135 3.95 -3.69 -14.84
N MET A 136 3.22 -2.59 -14.61
CA MET A 136 3.02 -1.58 -15.65
C MET A 136 4.33 -0.89 -16.08
N VAL A 137 5.26 -0.68 -15.14
CA VAL A 137 6.60 -0.16 -15.44
C VAL A 137 7.38 -1.16 -16.30
N ALA A 138 7.35 -2.45 -15.97
CA ALA A 138 8.03 -3.50 -16.72
C ALA A 138 7.50 -3.60 -18.16
N ALA A 139 6.18 -3.61 -18.32
CA ALA A 139 5.51 -3.67 -19.62
C ALA A 139 5.84 -2.47 -20.53
N LYS A 140 6.13 -1.29 -19.94
CA LYS A 140 6.50 -0.05 -20.66
C LYS A 140 8.03 0.15 -20.79
N GLY A 141 8.81 -0.93 -20.71
CA GLY A 141 10.26 -0.88 -20.91
C GLY A 141 11.01 -0.13 -19.79
N ARG A 142 10.53 -0.27 -18.54
CA ARG A 142 11.06 0.39 -17.33
C ARG A 142 10.97 1.92 -17.32
N ASN A 143 10.25 2.53 -18.27
CA ASN A 143 10.08 3.96 -18.31
C ASN A 143 8.92 4.42 -17.39
N LYS A 144 9.28 4.92 -16.20
CA LYS A 144 8.34 5.41 -15.19
C LYS A 144 7.45 6.55 -15.69
N ALA A 145 7.95 7.40 -16.58
CA ALA A 145 7.21 8.57 -17.07
C ALA A 145 6.01 8.17 -17.95
N LYS A 146 6.10 7.03 -18.65
CA LYS A 146 5.04 6.55 -19.54
C LYS A 146 3.88 5.85 -18.82
N VAL A 147 4.04 5.52 -17.54
CA VAL A 147 3.05 4.71 -16.79
C VAL A 147 1.79 5.51 -16.47
N GLY A 148 1.87 6.83 -16.34
CA GLY A 148 0.75 7.70 -15.95
C GLY A 148 0.40 7.65 -14.46
N TRP A 149 0.95 6.66 -13.72
CA TRP A 149 0.75 6.48 -12.28
C TRP A 149 2.02 6.80 -11.49
N ARG A 150 1.85 7.47 -10.35
CA ARG A 150 2.94 7.82 -9.44
C ARG A 150 3.34 6.62 -8.57
N LYS A 151 4.64 6.46 -8.30
CA LYS A 151 5.11 5.44 -7.36
C LYS A 151 4.64 5.80 -5.96
N LEU A 152 3.93 4.88 -5.29
CA LEU A 152 3.54 5.04 -3.89
C LEU A 152 4.75 4.83 -2.98
N ARG A 153 5.15 5.87 -2.25
CA ARG A 153 6.20 5.79 -1.24
C ARG A 153 5.62 5.57 0.15
N LYS A 154 6.45 5.16 1.11
CA LYS A 154 6.02 4.98 2.50
C LYS A 154 5.54 6.31 3.10
N GLU A 155 6.20 7.40 2.73
CA GLU A 155 5.83 8.77 3.14
C GLU A 155 4.45 9.20 2.61
N ASP A 156 3.97 8.62 1.51
CA ASP A 156 2.67 8.99 0.95
C ASP A 156 1.51 8.37 1.74
N ILE A 157 1.75 7.27 2.47
CA ILE A 157 0.76 6.51 3.24
C ILE A 157 0.57 7.19 4.60
N ARG A 158 -0.15 8.31 4.58
CA ARG A 158 -0.51 9.07 5.79
C ARG A 158 -2.02 9.28 5.87
N CYS A 159 -2.55 9.27 7.09
CA CYS A 159 -3.92 9.70 7.34
C CYS A 159 -4.08 11.19 6.98
N MET A 160 -5.31 11.66 6.80
CA MET A 160 -5.58 13.10 6.73
C MET A 160 -5.44 13.70 8.14
N GLU A 161 -4.19 13.89 8.59
CA GLU A 161 -3.85 14.69 9.78
C GLU A 161 -3.54 16.13 9.35
N ASP A 162 -3.84 17.08 10.24
CA ASP A 162 -3.50 18.49 10.04
C ASP A 162 -1.97 18.67 10.08
N ALA A 163 -1.42 19.53 9.21
CA ALA A 163 0.03 19.76 9.14
C ALA A 163 0.59 20.26 10.49
N GLU A 164 -0.21 21.03 11.23
CA GLU A 164 0.13 21.54 12.55
C GLU A 164 0.23 20.42 13.60
N ASP A 165 -0.63 19.40 13.53
CA ASP A 165 -0.57 18.24 14.44
C ASP A 165 0.68 17.40 14.18
N LEU A 166 1.07 17.24 12.89
CA LEU A 166 2.31 16.57 12.51
C LEU A 166 3.53 17.33 13.07
N LEU A 167 3.60 18.64 12.86
CA LEU A 167 4.68 19.48 13.40
C LEU A 167 4.74 19.42 14.93
N ARG A 168 3.59 19.47 15.60
CA ARG A 168 3.49 19.37 17.07
C ARG A 168 3.96 18.00 17.57
N LYS A 169 3.60 16.91 16.87
CA LYS A 169 4.09 15.56 17.18
C LYS A 169 5.61 15.46 16.98
N GLU A 170 6.14 16.02 15.90
CA GLU A 170 7.58 16.06 15.64
C GLU A 170 8.36 16.87 16.68
N GLU A 171 7.86 18.05 17.07
CA GLU A 171 8.46 18.86 18.12
C GLU A 171 8.48 18.14 19.47
N LYS A 172 7.37 17.48 19.84
CA LYS A 172 7.31 16.66 21.06
C LYS A 172 8.34 15.52 21.01
N ARG A 173 8.47 14.82 19.88
CA ARG A 173 9.48 13.77 19.68
C ARG A 173 10.91 14.33 19.80
N LYS A 174 11.18 15.49 19.22
CA LYS A 174 12.49 16.18 19.34
C LYS A 174 12.78 16.54 20.81
N ARG A 175 11.82 17.12 21.53
CA ARG A 175 11.97 17.46 22.95
C ARG A 175 12.18 16.22 23.83
N ALA A 176 11.44 15.14 23.58
CA ALA A 176 11.62 13.88 24.30
C ALA A 176 13.01 13.27 24.08
N LYS A 177 13.48 13.23 22.81
CA LYS A 177 14.85 12.80 22.47
C LYS A 177 15.91 13.66 23.14
N GLN A 178 15.71 14.98 23.17
CA GLN A 178 16.63 15.90 23.85
C GLN A 178 16.65 15.68 25.37
N ARG A 179 15.50 15.53 26.01
CA ARG A 179 15.41 15.21 27.44
C ARG A 179 16.11 13.90 27.76
N ARG A 180 15.91 12.87 26.94
CA ARG A 180 16.53 11.57 27.13
C ARG A 180 18.04 11.61 26.94
N LYS A 181 18.54 12.32 25.91
CA LYS A 181 19.98 12.53 25.73
C LYS A 181 20.62 13.18 26.97
N ARG A 182 19.95 14.17 27.58
CA ARG A 182 20.44 14.79 28.82
C ARG A 182 20.50 13.79 29.98
N MET A 183 19.48 12.94 30.14
CA MET A 183 19.47 11.89 31.16
C MET A 183 20.59 10.86 30.94
N ASP A 184 20.81 10.44 29.68
CA ASP A 184 21.89 9.51 29.34
C ASP A 184 23.26 10.14 29.62
N ASP A 185 23.47 11.41 29.24
CA ASP A 185 24.69 12.18 29.52
C ASP A 185 24.94 12.33 31.03
N GLU A 186 23.89 12.49 31.84
CA GLU A 186 23.96 12.58 33.31
C GLU A 186 24.32 11.23 33.96
N LEU A 187 23.75 10.12 33.49
CA LEU A 187 24.09 8.77 33.94
C LEU A 187 25.57 8.42 33.64
N LEU A 188 26.04 8.80 32.45
CA LEU A 188 27.44 8.67 32.05
C LEU A 188 28.38 9.45 32.98
N SER A 189 27.98 10.65 33.42
CA SER A 189 28.74 11.47 34.37
C SER A 189 28.84 10.86 35.76
N HIS A 190 27.88 10.02 36.17
CA HIS A 190 27.90 9.28 37.44
C HIS A 190 28.52 7.89 37.33
N GLY A 191 29.12 7.55 36.18
CA GLY A 191 29.80 6.26 35.95
C GLY A 191 28.83 5.07 35.81
N GLN A 192 27.54 5.33 35.60
CA GLN A 192 26.54 4.29 35.31
C GLN A 192 26.33 4.16 33.80
N GLN A 193 26.28 2.93 33.31
CA GLN A 193 25.98 2.69 31.91
C GLN A 193 24.49 2.91 31.62
N PRO A 194 24.14 3.69 30.58
CA PRO A 194 22.76 3.81 30.14
C PRO A 194 22.23 2.43 29.72
N THR A 195 21.06 2.06 30.23
CA THR A 195 20.36 0.86 29.78
C THR A 195 19.97 1.02 28.31
N PRO A 196 20.29 0.07 27.41
CA PRO A 196 19.72 0.04 26.07
C PRO A 196 18.20 -0.07 26.18
N TRP A 197 17.49 0.94 25.72
CA TRP A 197 16.05 0.88 25.60
C TRP A 197 15.68 0.28 24.25
N GLU A 198 14.71 -0.62 24.24
CA GLU A 198 13.95 -0.92 23.03
C GLU A 198 13.09 0.31 22.72
N ASP A 199 13.11 0.78 21.46
CA ASP A 199 12.24 1.86 21.01
C ASP A 199 10.79 1.34 21.04
N ASP A 200 10.14 1.47 22.20
CA ASP A 200 8.69 1.43 22.26
C ASP A 200 8.18 2.68 21.53
N GLU A 201 7.99 2.58 20.21
CA GLU A 201 7.46 3.65 19.35
C GLU A 201 6.03 4.11 19.72
N ASP A 202 5.45 3.61 20.83
CA ASP A 202 4.04 3.75 21.18
C ASP A 202 3.79 4.48 22.52
N ASP A 203 4.57 5.52 22.86
CA ASP A 203 4.09 6.54 23.81
C ASP A 203 3.12 7.51 23.10
N ASN A 204 2.01 6.94 22.61
CA ASN A 204 0.84 7.65 22.13
C ASN A 204 -0.05 8.10 23.31
N ASN A 205 0.53 8.49 24.45
CA ASN A 205 -0.21 9.15 25.51
C ASN A 205 -0.46 10.61 25.11
N GLU A 206 -1.38 10.79 24.16
CA GLU A 206 -1.80 12.08 23.64
C GLU A 206 -2.59 12.84 24.73
N GLY A 207 -1.98 13.86 25.32
CA GLY A 207 -2.73 14.89 26.05
C GLY A 207 -3.78 15.57 25.17
N PRO A 208 -4.80 16.24 25.75
CA PRO A 208 -5.94 16.77 25.01
C PRO A 208 -5.49 17.77 23.94
N GLU A 209 -5.89 17.51 22.69
CA GLU A 209 -5.75 18.45 21.58
C GLU A 209 -6.85 19.52 21.68
N GLN A 210 -6.47 20.79 21.64
CA GLN A 210 -7.40 21.87 21.32
C GLN A 210 -7.85 21.69 19.87
N GLN A 211 -9.16 21.62 19.64
CA GLN A 211 -9.74 21.71 18.29
C GLN A 211 -9.36 23.05 17.68
N VAL A 212 -8.52 23.04 16.64
CA VAL A 212 -8.21 24.20 15.80
C VAL A 212 -8.81 23.95 14.41
N GLY A 213 -9.31 25.02 13.78
CA GLY A 213 -10.12 24.97 12.56
C GLY A 213 -9.37 24.45 11.33
N GLU A 214 -10.11 23.78 10.45
CA GLU A 214 -9.68 22.90 9.35
C GLU A 214 -8.95 23.57 8.16
N ALA A 215 -8.45 24.79 8.29
CA ALA A 215 -8.17 25.65 7.13
C ALA A 215 -6.85 25.35 6.38
N ARG A 216 -5.93 24.50 6.88
CA ARG A 216 -4.63 24.24 6.23
C ARG A 216 -4.12 22.80 6.40
N ARG A 217 -4.75 21.83 5.72
CA ARG A 217 -4.27 20.43 5.63
C ARG A 217 -3.27 20.25 4.48
N GLU A 218 -2.01 19.95 4.78
CA GLU A 218 -1.06 19.44 3.78
C GLU A 218 -1.36 17.96 3.51
N VAL A 219 -2.22 17.70 2.51
CA VAL A 219 -2.64 16.35 2.16
C VAL A 219 -1.71 15.69 1.14
N SER A 220 -1.31 14.44 1.41
CA SER A 220 -0.57 13.60 0.46
C SER A 220 -1.29 13.52 -0.90
N TRP A 221 -0.54 13.34 -1.99
CA TRP A 221 -1.10 13.26 -3.35
C TRP A 221 -2.15 12.16 -3.51
N ILE A 222 -2.07 11.13 -2.66
CA ILE A 222 -3.06 10.07 -2.61
C ILE A 222 -4.44 10.62 -2.26
N TRP A 223 -4.57 11.79 -1.64
CA TRP A 223 -5.85 12.41 -1.29
C TRP A 223 -6.31 13.46 -2.32
N THR A 224 -5.38 14.14 -2.99
CA THR A 224 -5.69 15.23 -3.94
C THR A 224 -6.06 14.74 -5.34
N ALA A 225 -5.66 13.52 -5.71
CA ALA A 225 -5.91 12.99 -7.05
C ALA A 225 -7.39 12.68 -7.37
N ALA A 226 -8.33 12.98 -6.47
CA ALA A 226 -9.76 12.94 -6.76
C ALA A 226 -10.31 14.26 -7.37
N GLY A 227 -9.49 15.31 -7.48
CA GLY A 227 -9.94 16.66 -7.85
C GLY A 227 -9.30 17.32 -9.07
N SER A 228 -8.49 16.64 -9.89
CA SER A 228 -7.85 17.27 -11.07
C SER A 228 -8.41 16.85 -12.44
N SER A 229 -9.65 16.36 -12.49
CA SER A 229 -10.37 16.16 -13.77
C SER A 229 -11.84 16.55 -13.64
N GLY A 230 -12.07 17.72 -13.06
CA GLY A 230 -13.33 18.43 -13.07
C GLY A 230 -13.04 19.90 -13.28
N THR A 231 -12.27 20.23 -14.31
CA THR A 231 -12.32 21.59 -14.85
C THR A 231 -13.73 21.76 -15.38
N ASP A 232 -14.50 22.61 -14.71
CA ASP A 232 -15.84 23.11 -15.01
C ASP A 232 -15.90 23.93 -16.33
N ALA A 233 -14.97 23.67 -17.25
CA ALA A 233 -14.75 24.41 -18.49
C ALA A 233 -15.00 23.56 -19.74
N GLY A 234 -15.66 22.40 -19.60
CA GLY A 234 -16.00 21.49 -20.71
C GLY A 234 -17.47 21.10 -20.78
N LEU A 235 -18.36 21.80 -20.07
CA LEU A 235 -19.81 21.57 -20.07
C LEU A 235 -20.58 22.58 -20.92
N GLU A 236 -19.97 23.14 -21.97
CA GLU A 236 -20.71 23.83 -23.01
C GLU A 236 -20.28 23.32 -24.40
N ASP A 237 -21.32 23.15 -25.23
CA ASP A 237 -21.34 22.86 -26.66
C ASP A 237 -21.27 21.40 -27.14
N GLY A 238 -22.47 20.90 -27.47
CA GLY A 238 -22.66 19.71 -28.29
C GLY A 238 -24.12 19.28 -28.43
N LYS A 239 -24.98 20.18 -28.95
CA LYS A 239 -26.29 19.81 -29.51
C LYS A 239 -26.09 18.66 -30.50
N ILE A 240 -26.76 17.54 -30.26
CA ILE A 240 -26.93 16.46 -31.24
C ILE A 240 -28.32 16.64 -31.86
N LEU A 241 -28.36 17.10 -33.10
CA LEU A 241 -29.11 16.44 -34.16
C LEU A 241 -28.14 15.51 -34.88
#